data_AF-A0A6B9HDE8-F1
#
_entry.id   AF-A0A6B9HDE8-F1
#
_cell.length_a   1.000
_cell.length_b   1.000
_cell.length_c   1.000
_cell.angle_alpha   90.00
_cell.angle_beta   90.00
_cell.angle_gamma   90.00
#
_symmetry.space_group_name_H-M   'P 1'
#
loop_
_entity.id
_entity.type
_entity.pdbx_description
1 polymer ?
#
loop_
_entity_poly.entity_id
_entity_poly.type
_entity_poly.pdbx_seq_one_letter_code
_entity_poly.pdbx_strand_id
1 'polypeptide(L)'
;MSQKIMSDHLGRGAIVYVRQSTLSQVAEHKESQRRQYALADFARGLGFASVLTIDDDLGRSGSGAVDRPGFQKLVAAVCAGSVGAVFCLEASRLARNGRDWHHLVDLCALVGTLVIDHDGVYDPRLINDRLLLGLKGTMSEYELSLLRQRGLAARDSKASRGELRFALPPGYCWNELGKIEMDPGERVSGAISLVFAKFRQLGSARQVLLWAIQSQTSFPVMRNGVAGVRIDWKLPAYHTVIQILQHPMYAGAYVFGRKAQRTLVVDGHVRKTSGHSKAMKDWNVLLRNNHPGYITWDQFEEHQRMICENAHMKKRASRKSARGGRALLTGLVRCGRCASNDARDVWHAGRPRSSLPLPGRSGACRKLGLHRDWRRTYRSGCRSLDSGSRFPSCRGGCNTRRASC
;
A
#
# COMPACT_ATOMS: atom_id res chain seq x y z
N MET A 1 -1.91 48.36 -19.09
CA MET A 1 -3.02 47.41 -19.33
C MET A 1 -2.73 46.66 -20.62
N SER A 2 -2.91 45.34 -20.66
CA SER A 2 -2.75 44.56 -21.88
C SER A 2 -3.78 45.01 -22.92
N GLN A 3 -3.37 45.32 -24.15
CA GLN A 3 -4.26 45.72 -25.24
C GLN A 3 -5.30 44.64 -25.62
N LYS A 4 -5.16 43.42 -25.09
CA LYS A 4 -6.05 42.29 -25.36
C LYS A 4 -7.28 42.24 -24.45
N ILE A 5 -7.28 42.94 -23.30
CA ILE A 5 -8.43 42.96 -22.40
C ILE A 5 -9.40 44.04 -22.85
N MET A 6 -10.52 43.61 -23.43
CA MET A 6 -11.59 44.48 -23.94
C MET A 6 -12.73 44.64 -22.92
N SER A 7 -13.55 45.67 -23.11
CA SER A 7 -14.74 45.93 -22.26
C SER A 7 -15.71 44.76 -22.22
N ASP A 8 -15.87 44.02 -23.33
CA ASP A 8 -16.66 42.78 -23.39
C ASP A 8 -16.14 41.69 -22.44
N HIS A 9 -14.81 41.58 -22.27
CA HIS A 9 -14.21 40.63 -21.34
C HIS A 9 -14.46 41.06 -19.88
N LEU A 10 -14.40 42.35 -19.60
CA LEU A 10 -14.61 42.90 -18.26
C LEU A 10 -16.08 42.88 -17.82
N GLY A 11 -17.01 43.02 -18.77
CA GLY A 11 -18.46 42.89 -18.52
C GLY A 11 -18.90 41.47 -18.16
N ARG A 12 -18.07 40.47 -18.45
CA ARG A 12 -18.24 39.06 -18.08
C ARG A 12 -17.47 38.73 -16.79
N GLY A 13 -17.81 37.59 -16.18
CA GLY A 13 -17.12 37.12 -14.98
C GLY A 13 -15.69 36.64 -15.26
N ALA A 14 -14.83 36.70 -14.26
CA ALA A 14 -13.53 36.04 -14.26
C ALA A 14 -13.56 34.81 -13.34
N ILE A 15 -12.90 33.73 -13.75
CA ILE A 15 -12.74 32.53 -12.92
C ILE A 15 -11.28 32.37 -12.52
N VAL A 16 -11.02 32.21 -11.24
CA VAL A 16 -9.72 31.79 -10.70
C VAL A 16 -9.79 30.30 -10.41
N TYR A 17 -9.06 29.49 -11.17
CA TYR A 17 -9.01 28.05 -10.95
C TYR A 17 -7.81 27.68 -10.07
N VAL A 18 -8.10 27.26 -8.83
CA VAL A 18 -7.10 26.88 -7.84
C VAL A 18 -6.93 25.36 -7.83
N ARG A 19 -5.68 24.91 -7.90
CA ARG A 19 -5.35 23.49 -7.94
C ARG A 19 -4.10 23.16 -7.13
N GLN A 20 -4.19 22.05 -6.40
CA GLN A 20 -3.03 21.33 -5.85
C GLN A 20 -3.24 19.82 -5.96
N SER A 21 -2.18 19.11 -6.33
CA SER A 21 -2.26 17.74 -6.84
C SER A 21 -2.42 16.66 -5.77
N THR A 22 -2.04 16.93 -4.51
CA THR A 22 -2.12 15.96 -3.40
C THR A 22 -2.48 16.66 -2.07
N LEU A 23 -3.13 15.93 -1.16
CA LEU A 23 -3.46 16.44 0.19
C LEU A 23 -2.23 16.87 0.99
N SER A 24 -1.08 16.20 0.79
CA SER A 24 0.20 16.62 1.41
C SER A 24 0.67 17.97 0.87
N GLN A 25 0.50 18.25 -0.43
CA GLN A 25 0.80 19.59 -0.97
C GLN A 25 -0.12 20.67 -0.37
N VAL A 26 -1.39 20.36 -0.11
CA VAL A 26 -2.32 21.29 0.54
C VAL A 26 -1.87 21.63 1.96
N ALA A 27 -1.38 20.64 2.70
CA ALA A 27 -0.87 20.87 4.05
C ALA A 27 0.47 21.62 4.09
N GLU A 28 1.38 21.29 3.17
CA GLU A 28 2.79 21.70 3.23
C GLU A 28 3.13 22.92 2.35
N HIS A 29 2.39 23.17 1.26
CA HIS A 29 2.71 24.21 0.27
C HIS A 29 1.76 25.41 0.34
N LYS A 30 1.67 26.01 1.54
CA LYS A 30 0.77 27.14 1.84
C LYS A 30 1.04 28.38 1.00
N GLU A 31 2.30 28.66 0.65
CA GLU A 31 2.67 29.81 -0.19
C GLU A 31 2.15 29.67 -1.64
N SER A 32 2.18 28.46 -2.20
CA SER A 32 1.62 28.21 -3.53
C SER A 32 0.10 28.38 -3.54
N GLN A 33 -0.56 28.04 -2.43
CA GLN A 33 -1.99 28.24 -2.25
C GLN A 33 -2.33 29.74 -2.14
N ARG A 34 -1.58 30.49 -1.31
CA ARG A 34 -1.73 31.96 -1.19
C ARG A 34 -1.61 32.67 -2.53
N ARG A 35 -0.58 32.34 -3.33
CA ARG A 35 -0.39 32.93 -4.67
C ARG A 35 -1.56 32.65 -5.62
N GLN A 36 -2.17 31.47 -5.54
CA GLN A 36 -3.32 31.13 -6.38
C GLN A 36 -4.57 31.92 -5.97
N TYR A 37 -4.83 32.07 -4.67
CA TYR A 37 -5.94 32.88 -4.20
C TYR A 37 -5.72 34.38 -4.47
N ALA A 38 -4.48 34.87 -4.43
CA ALA A 38 -4.14 36.26 -4.76
C ALA A 38 -4.48 36.63 -6.22
N LEU A 39 -4.66 35.66 -7.12
CA LEU A 39 -5.15 35.91 -8.47
C LEU A 39 -6.58 36.47 -8.48
N ALA A 40 -7.38 36.21 -7.44
CA ALA A 40 -8.71 36.80 -7.32
C ALA A 40 -8.62 38.31 -7.10
N ASP A 41 -7.70 38.77 -6.26
CA ASP A 41 -7.46 40.19 -6.04
C ASP A 41 -6.90 40.85 -7.29
N PHE A 42 -5.99 40.16 -8.00
CA PHE A 42 -5.48 40.61 -9.28
C PHE A 42 -6.59 40.76 -10.34
N ALA A 43 -7.49 39.78 -10.46
CA ALA A 43 -8.63 39.84 -11.36
C ALA A 43 -9.57 41.00 -11.02
N ARG A 44 -9.85 41.25 -9.73
CA ARG A 44 -10.65 42.41 -9.30
C ARG A 44 -9.96 43.72 -9.67
N GLY A 45 -8.64 43.82 -9.46
CA GLY A 45 -7.84 44.99 -9.82
C GLY A 45 -7.82 45.29 -11.33
N LEU A 46 -8.05 44.28 -12.18
CA LEU A 46 -8.21 44.46 -13.62
C LEU A 46 -9.61 44.93 -14.05
N GLY A 47 -10.59 44.95 -13.14
CA GLY A 47 -11.93 45.51 -13.38
C GLY A 47 -12.99 44.53 -13.87
N PHE A 48 -12.82 43.22 -13.66
CA PHE A 48 -13.85 42.23 -14.04
C PHE A 48 -15.11 42.37 -13.17
N ALA A 49 -16.30 42.27 -13.80
CA ALA A 49 -17.60 42.49 -13.17
C ALA A 49 -17.89 41.54 -11.99
N SER A 50 -17.37 40.31 -12.05
CA SER A 50 -17.42 39.36 -10.94
C SER A 50 -16.21 38.45 -11.00
N VAL A 51 -15.77 37.96 -9.83
CA VAL A 51 -14.64 37.03 -9.73
C VAL A 51 -15.05 35.82 -8.90
N LEU A 52 -15.03 34.64 -9.52
CA LEU A 52 -15.34 33.36 -8.88
C LEU A 52 -14.06 32.53 -8.71
N THR A 53 -13.79 32.08 -7.50
CA THR A 53 -12.71 31.15 -7.22
C THR A 53 -13.25 29.73 -7.18
N ILE A 54 -12.66 28.82 -7.97
CA ILE A 54 -12.99 27.39 -7.98
C ILE A 54 -11.81 26.62 -7.37
N ASP A 55 -12.05 25.97 -6.23
CA ASP A 55 -11.06 25.17 -5.50
C ASP A 55 -11.55 23.75 -5.14
N ASP A 56 -12.66 23.32 -5.75
CA ASP A 56 -13.28 21.99 -5.55
C ASP A 56 -12.33 20.80 -5.85
N ASP A 57 -11.24 21.05 -6.58
CA ASP A 57 -10.27 20.03 -7.00
C ASP A 57 -8.98 20.01 -6.15
N LEU A 58 -8.96 20.70 -5.00
CA LEU A 58 -7.83 20.63 -4.06
C LEU A 58 -7.56 19.20 -3.58
N GLY A 59 -6.30 18.77 -3.67
CA GLY A 59 -5.86 17.45 -3.25
C GLY A 59 -6.23 16.31 -4.19
N ARG A 60 -6.81 16.60 -5.37
CA ARG A 60 -7.16 15.61 -6.39
C ARG A 60 -6.06 15.51 -7.46
N SER A 61 -5.54 14.29 -7.68
CA SER A 61 -4.53 14.07 -8.72
C SER A 61 -5.16 14.12 -10.11
N GLY A 62 -4.48 14.75 -11.07
CA GLY A 62 -4.93 14.80 -12.48
C GLY A 62 -4.60 13.56 -13.30
N SER A 63 -4.36 12.40 -12.66
CA SER A 63 -3.90 11.18 -13.35
C SER A 63 -5.00 10.40 -14.08
N GLY A 64 -6.06 11.08 -14.51
CA GLY A 64 -7.11 10.56 -15.41
C GLY A 64 -8.19 9.66 -14.77
N ALA A 65 -8.06 9.30 -13.49
CA ALA A 65 -8.98 8.35 -12.83
C ALA A 65 -9.88 8.98 -11.74
N VAL A 66 -9.76 10.28 -11.48
CA VAL A 66 -10.48 10.97 -10.40
C VAL A 66 -11.42 11.99 -11.01
N ASP A 67 -12.69 11.95 -10.59
CA ASP A 67 -13.70 12.92 -11.01
C ASP A 67 -13.31 14.34 -10.55
N ARG A 68 -13.43 15.33 -11.45
CA ARG A 68 -12.95 16.71 -11.25
C ARG A 68 -14.12 17.68 -11.36
N PRO A 69 -14.93 17.79 -10.30
CA PRO A 69 -16.12 18.63 -10.33
C PRO A 69 -15.76 20.12 -10.52
N GLY A 70 -14.62 20.60 -9.99
CA GLY A 70 -14.22 21.99 -10.18
C GLY A 70 -13.89 22.31 -11.64
N PHE A 71 -13.16 21.43 -12.30
CA PHE A 71 -12.86 21.56 -13.73
C PHE A 71 -14.12 21.49 -14.60
N GLN A 72 -15.06 20.60 -14.28
CA GLN A 72 -16.35 20.54 -14.98
C GLN A 72 -17.16 21.85 -14.82
N LYS A 73 -17.19 22.43 -13.62
CA LYS A 73 -17.83 23.74 -13.38
C LYS A 73 -17.17 24.85 -14.18
N LEU A 74 -15.83 24.87 -14.24
CA LEU A 74 -15.07 25.82 -15.06
C LEU A 74 -15.47 25.71 -16.54
N VAL A 75 -15.44 24.50 -17.09
CA VAL A 75 -15.81 24.22 -18.49
C VAL A 75 -17.25 24.65 -18.77
N ALA A 76 -18.19 24.31 -17.89
CA ALA A 76 -19.60 24.69 -18.05
C ALA A 76 -19.79 26.21 -18.05
N ALA A 77 -19.10 26.94 -17.15
CA ALA A 77 -19.19 28.39 -17.08
C ALA A 77 -18.59 29.08 -18.32
N VAL A 78 -17.47 28.56 -18.85
CA VAL A 78 -16.89 29.04 -20.11
C VAL A 78 -17.87 28.78 -21.26
N CYS A 79 -18.42 27.57 -21.40
CA CYS A 79 -19.39 27.25 -22.44
C CYS A 79 -20.67 28.09 -22.38
N ALA A 80 -21.08 28.53 -21.18
CA ALA A 80 -22.25 29.39 -21.00
C ALA A 80 -22.03 30.83 -21.49
N GLY A 81 -20.82 31.22 -21.87
CA GLY A 81 -20.52 32.57 -22.36
C GLY A 81 -20.42 33.64 -21.28
N SER A 82 -20.63 33.29 -20.00
CA SER A 82 -20.63 34.25 -18.89
C SER A 82 -19.23 34.59 -18.37
N VAL A 83 -18.17 33.99 -18.93
CA VAL A 83 -16.79 34.13 -18.46
C VAL A 83 -15.93 34.85 -19.50
N GLY A 84 -15.37 36.00 -19.13
CA GLY A 84 -14.49 36.80 -19.96
C GLY A 84 -13.02 36.42 -19.82
N ALA A 85 -12.61 35.89 -18.66
CA ALA A 85 -11.24 35.40 -18.46
C ALA A 85 -11.14 34.24 -17.45
N VAL A 86 -10.20 33.34 -17.71
CA VAL A 86 -9.77 32.28 -16.79
C VAL A 86 -8.36 32.58 -16.29
N PHE A 87 -8.24 32.76 -14.98
CA PHE A 87 -6.99 32.99 -14.28
C PHE A 87 -6.44 31.68 -13.72
N CYS A 88 -5.15 31.46 -13.97
CA CYS A 88 -4.41 30.33 -13.44
C CYS A 88 -2.98 30.75 -13.08
N LEU A 89 -2.36 30.10 -12.10
CA LEU A 89 -0.99 30.48 -11.68
C LEU A 89 0.03 30.28 -12.81
N GLU A 90 -0.09 29.16 -13.51
CA GLU A 90 0.68 28.82 -14.70
C GLU A 90 -0.29 28.10 -15.64
N ALA A 91 -0.48 28.63 -16.86
CA ALA A 91 -1.28 27.96 -17.89
C ALA A 91 -0.83 26.51 -18.13
N SER A 92 0.48 26.27 -17.98
CA SER A 92 1.12 24.97 -18.09
C SER A 92 0.74 23.96 -16.98
N ARG A 93 0.26 24.40 -15.80
CA ARG A 93 -0.18 23.49 -14.72
C ARG A 93 -1.56 22.88 -14.96
N LEU A 94 -2.42 23.58 -15.69
CA LEU A 94 -3.66 23.04 -16.23
C LEU A 94 -3.35 22.00 -17.32
N ALA A 95 -2.30 22.24 -18.11
CA ALA A 95 -1.81 21.36 -19.18
C ALA A 95 -1.25 20.00 -18.76
N ARG A 96 -0.93 19.79 -17.48
CA ARG A 96 -0.42 18.50 -16.98
C ARG A 96 -1.38 17.30 -17.13
N ASN A 97 -2.62 17.55 -17.57
CA ASN A 97 -3.52 16.53 -18.11
C ASN A 97 -3.90 16.93 -19.54
N GLY A 98 -2.96 16.77 -20.49
CA GLY A 98 -2.99 17.38 -21.82
C GLY A 98 -4.36 17.40 -22.53
N ARG A 99 -5.16 16.33 -22.40
CA ARG A 99 -6.52 16.27 -22.98
C ARG A 99 -7.46 17.36 -22.44
N ASP A 100 -7.55 17.51 -21.12
CA ASP A 100 -8.47 18.47 -20.48
C ASP A 100 -8.07 19.91 -20.82
N TRP A 101 -6.77 20.18 -20.88
CA TRP A 101 -6.25 21.51 -21.18
C TRP A 101 -6.48 21.92 -22.62
N HIS A 102 -6.15 21.05 -23.58
CA HIS A 102 -6.44 21.34 -24.99
C HIS A 102 -7.93 21.58 -25.19
N HIS A 103 -8.79 20.78 -24.55
CA HIS A 103 -10.23 21.00 -24.58
C HIS A 103 -10.65 22.37 -24.01
N LEU A 104 -10.09 22.80 -22.87
CA LEU A 104 -10.37 24.13 -22.32
C LEU A 104 -9.92 25.26 -23.25
N VAL A 105 -8.71 25.16 -23.82
CA VAL A 105 -8.18 26.17 -24.76
C VAL A 105 -9.07 26.27 -26.01
N ASP A 106 -9.58 25.15 -26.51
CA ASP A 106 -10.52 25.11 -27.63
C ASP A 106 -11.84 25.81 -27.31
N LEU A 107 -12.42 25.53 -26.13
CA LEU A 107 -13.65 26.18 -25.68
C LEU A 107 -13.46 27.68 -25.46
N CYS A 108 -12.33 28.09 -24.86
CA CYS A 108 -12.00 29.50 -24.70
C CYS A 108 -11.85 30.21 -26.05
N ALA A 109 -11.29 29.56 -27.07
CA ALA A 109 -11.21 30.10 -28.42
C ALA A 109 -12.61 30.29 -29.04
N LEU A 110 -13.51 29.33 -28.87
CA LEU A 110 -14.88 29.37 -29.39
C LEU A 110 -15.71 30.51 -28.76
N VAL A 111 -15.55 30.74 -27.45
CA VAL A 111 -16.38 31.69 -26.69
C VAL A 111 -15.70 33.08 -26.54
N GLY A 112 -14.45 33.20 -27.00
CA GLY A 112 -13.66 34.42 -26.84
C GLY A 112 -13.37 34.74 -25.37
N THR A 113 -13.05 33.71 -24.59
CA THR A 113 -12.61 33.83 -23.20
C THR A 113 -11.10 33.89 -23.15
N LEU A 114 -10.54 34.85 -22.43
CA LEU A 114 -9.09 35.00 -22.28
C LEU A 114 -8.52 33.97 -21.28
N VAL A 115 -7.28 33.56 -21.48
CA VAL A 115 -6.51 32.80 -20.51
C VAL A 115 -5.43 33.72 -19.96
N ILE A 116 -5.41 33.90 -18.64
CA ILE A 116 -4.48 34.81 -17.98
C ILE A 116 -3.66 34.03 -16.96
N ASP A 117 -2.34 34.14 -17.06
CA ASP A 117 -1.41 33.67 -16.04
C ASP A 117 -0.50 34.82 -15.59
N HIS A 118 0.52 34.51 -14.78
CA HIS A 118 1.47 35.52 -14.30
C HIS A 118 2.38 36.08 -15.41
N ASP A 119 2.60 35.33 -16.49
CA ASP A 119 3.46 35.74 -17.61
C ASP A 119 2.71 36.64 -18.60
N GLY A 120 1.38 36.51 -18.69
CA GLY A 120 0.60 37.42 -19.52
C GLY A 120 -0.84 37.01 -19.80
N VAL A 121 -1.40 37.73 -20.76
CA VAL A 121 -2.78 37.58 -21.26
C VAL A 121 -2.74 36.93 -22.64
N TYR A 122 -3.44 35.81 -22.77
CA TYR A 122 -3.52 35.02 -23.98
C TYR A 122 -4.97 35.00 -24.49
N ASP A 123 -5.14 35.33 -25.77
CA ASP A 123 -6.39 35.13 -26.50
C ASP A 123 -6.25 33.87 -27.37
N PRO A 124 -6.90 32.76 -27.03
CA PRO A 124 -6.80 31.51 -27.79
C PRO A 124 -7.27 31.58 -29.25
N ARG A 125 -7.94 32.67 -29.66
CA ARG A 125 -8.30 32.93 -31.07
C ARG A 125 -7.10 33.41 -31.89
N LEU A 126 -6.10 34.00 -31.25
CA LEU A 126 -4.87 34.45 -31.90
C LEU A 126 -3.90 33.27 -32.04
N ILE A 127 -3.43 33.04 -33.26
CA ILE A 127 -2.54 31.91 -33.61
C ILE A 127 -1.29 31.89 -32.72
N ASN A 128 -0.67 33.05 -32.50
CA ASN A 128 0.55 33.17 -31.69
C ASN A 128 0.31 32.80 -30.22
N ASP A 129 -0.79 33.28 -29.64
CA ASP A 129 -1.14 32.99 -28.25
C ASP A 129 -1.52 31.52 -28.07
N ARG A 130 -2.26 30.95 -29.03
CA ARG A 130 -2.61 29.53 -29.05
C ARG A 130 -1.38 28.63 -29.17
N LEU A 131 -0.42 28.99 -30.03
CA LEU A 131 0.86 28.30 -30.15
C LEU A 131 1.65 28.37 -28.83
N LEU A 132 1.75 29.55 -28.22
CA LEU A 132 2.43 29.73 -26.93
C LEU A 132 1.78 28.89 -25.82
N LEU A 133 0.45 28.89 -25.72
CA LEU A 133 -0.28 28.04 -24.76
C LEU A 133 -0.03 26.55 -24.99
N GLY A 134 0.07 26.12 -26.25
CA GLY A 134 0.43 24.75 -26.63
C GLY A 134 1.86 24.40 -26.21
N LEU A 135 2.84 25.23 -26.57
CA LEU A 135 4.26 25.04 -26.23
C LEU A 135 4.49 25.04 -24.71
N LYS A 136 3.86 25.96 -23.98
CA LYS A 136 3.90 25.99 -22.50
C LYS A 136 3.37 24.68 -21.90
N GLY A 137 2.31 24.12 -22.49
CA GLY A 137 1.75 22.84 -22.08
C GLY A 137 2.71 21.68 -22.27
N THR A 138 3.23 21.51 -23.49
CA THR A 138 4.20 20.45 -23.82
C THR A 138 5.49 20.58 -23.00
N MET A 139 5.98 21.80 -22.78
CA MET A 139 7.18 22.04 -21.96
C MET A 139 7.00 21.54 -20.52
N SER A 140 5.85 21.80 -19.88
CA SER A 140 5.62 21.33 -18.51
C SER A 140 5.45 19.82 -18.40
N GLU A 141 4.85 19.17 -19.42
CA GLU A 141 4.82 17.70 -19.49
C GLU A 141 6.22 17.12 -19.66
N TYR A 142 7.06 17.74 -20.49
CA TYR A 142 8.45 17.38 -20.68
C TYR A 142 9.27 17.54 -19.39
N GLU A 143 9.18 18.69 -18.71
CA GLU A 143 9.88 18.95 -17.44
C GLU A 143 9.51 17.92 -16.37
N LEU A 144 8.22 17.63 -16.21
CA LEU A 144 7.75 16.62 -15.26
C LEU A 144 8.29 15.22 -15.61
N SER A 145 8.29 14.88 -16.89
CA SER A 145 8.81 13.59 -17.38
C SER A 145 10.32 13.49 -17.18
N LEU A 146 11.06 14.56 -17.43
CA LEU A 146 12.50 14.64 -17.24
C LEU A 146 12.88 14.53 -15.76
N LEU A 147 12.19 15.26 -14.87
CA LEU A 147 12.37 15.15 -13.42
C LEU A 147 12.07 13.73 -12.93
N ARG A 148 11.00 13.11 -13.44
CA ARG A 148 10.65 11.72 -13.10
C ARG A 148 11.72 10.75 -13.58
N GLN A 149 12.17 10.87 -14.82
CA GLN A 149 13.21 10.02 -15.40
C GLN A 149 14.51 10.13 -14.59
N ARG A 150 14.97 11.36 -14.32
CA ARG A 150 16.17 11.63 -13.52
C ARG A 150 16.02 11.10 -12.09
N GLY A 151 14.86 11.30 -11.48
CA GLY A 151 14.57 10.80 -10.12
C GLY A 151 14.59 9.28 -10.04
N LEU A 152 14.00 8.59 -11.03
CA LEU A 152 14.02 7.12 -11.12
C LEU A 152 15.46 6.61 -11.35
N ALA A 153 16.20 7.21 -12.27
CA ALA A 153 17.59 6.86 -12.53
C ALA A 153 18.48 7.07 -11.28
N ALA A 154 18.33 8.21 -10.60
CA ALA A 154 19.06 8.50 -9.36
C ALA A 154 18.71 7.53 -8.23
N ARG A 155 17.41 7.18 -8.08
CA ARG A 155 16.94 6.18 -7.13
C ARG A 155 17.55 4.81 -7.41
N ASP A 156 17.49 4.37 -8.66
CA ASP A 156 17.97 3.04 -9.07
C ASP A 156 19.50 2.97 -8.96
N SER A 157 20.22 4.06 -9.26
CA SER A 157 21.67 4.19 -9.05
C SER A 157 22.06 4.17 -7.57
N LYS A 158 21.32 4.86 -6.69
CA LYS A 158 21.54 4.77 -5.24
C LYS A 158 21.24 3.36 -4.71
N ALA A 159 20.20 2.72 -5.22
CA ALA A 159 19.84 1.36 -4.83
C ALA A 159 20.93 0.37 -5.25
N SER A 160 21.50 0.48 -6.46
CA SER A 160 22.54 -0.43 -6.94
C SER A 160 23.84 -0.34 -6.14
N ARG A 161 24.08 0.78 -5.43
CA ARG A 161 25.19 0.94 -4.48
C ARG A 161 24.84 0.59 -3.03
N GLY A 162 23.59 0.22 -2.73
CA GLY A 162 23.14 -0.07 -1.37
C GLY A 162 22.85 1.17 -0.50
N GLU A 163 22.84 2.37 -1.10
CA GLU A 163 22.74 3.65 -0.39
C GLU A 163 21.30 4.19 -0.30
N LEU A 164 20.36 3.63 -1.08
CA LEU A 164 18.98 4.10 -1.08
C LEU A 164 18.31 3.73 0.26
N ARG A 165 17.93 4.76 1.03
CA ARG A 165 17.24 4.62 2.31
C ARG A 165 15.77 4.29 2.12
N PHE A 166 15.29 3.30 2.87
CA PHE A 166 13.90 2.90 2.97
C PHE A 166 13.61 2.33 4.38
N ALA A 167 12.34 2.08 4.69
CA ALA A 167 11.96 1.50 5.99
C ALA A 167 12.54 0.09 6.15
N LEU A 168 13.39 -0.09 7.15
CA LEU A 168 14.02 -1.37 7.48
C LEU A 168 13.09 -2.26 8.32
N PRO A 169 13.19 -3.59 8.23
CA PRO A 169 12.44 -4.53 9.05
C PRO A 169 12.95 -4.47 10.50
N PRO A 170 12.15 -4.96 11.47
CA PRO A 170 12.58 -4.97 12.86
C PRO A 170 13.92 -5.67 13.06
N GLY A 171 14.80 -5.09 13.88
CA GLY A 171 16.15 -5.59 14.14
C GLY A 171 17.25 -4.90 13.33
N TYR A 172 16.93 -3.89 12.53
CA TYR A 172 17.90 -3.07 11.80
C TYR A 172 17.56 -1.58 11.88
N CYS A 173 18.60 -0.74 11.87
CA CYS A 173 18.50 0.71 11.75
C CYS A 173 19.51 1.26 10.72
N TRP A 174 19.26 2.50 10.28
CA TRP A 174 20.23 3.26 9.50
C TRP A 174 21.11 4.04 10.47
N ASN A 175 22.42 3.90 10.35
CA ASN A 175 23.35 4.71 11.12
C ASN A 175 23.58 6.09 10.50
N GLU A 176 24.36 6.93 11.18
CA GLU A 176 24.67 8.29 10.74
C GLU A 176 25.36 8.30 9.36
N LEU A 177 26.22 7.31 9.11
CA LEU A 177 26.92 7.10 7.83
C LEU A 177 26.00 6.54 6.72
N GLY A 178 24.74 6.26 7.01
CA GLY A 178 23.79 5.71 6.04
C GLY A 178 24.04 4.25 5.66
N LYS A 179 24.69 3.48 6.54
CA LYS A 179 24.81 2.02 6.41
C LYS A 179 23.74 1.34 7.27
N ILE A 180 23.39 0.11 6.88
CA ILE A 180 22.48 -0.74 7.65
C ILE A 180 23.30 -1.39 8.76
N GLU A 181 22.84 -1.26 10.00
CA GLU A 181 23.41 -1.94 11.17
C GLU A 181 22.31 -2.60 12.00
N MET A 182 22.70 -3.56 12.85
CA MET A 182 21.76 -4.20 13.77
C MET A 182 21.22 -3.17 14.76
N ASP A 183 19.93 -3.29 15.08
CA ASP A 183 19.28 -2.42 16.06
C ASP A 183 20.01 -2.52 17.42
N PRO A 184 20.44 -1.39 18.03
CA PRO A 184 21.14 -1.39 19.31
C PRO A 184 20.26 -1.89 20.46
N GLY A 185 18.94 -1.91 20.30
CA GLY A 185 18.02 -2.47 21.26
C GLY A 185 18.16 -3.99 21.36
N GLU A 186 18.89 -4.47 22.37
CA GLU A 186 19.12 -5.90 22.63
C GLU A 186 17.83 -6.73 22.68
N ARG A 187 16.73 -6.14 23.17
CA ARG A 187 15.42 -6.80 23.19
C ARG A 187 14.94 -7.12 21.78
N VAL A 188 15.10 -6.19 20.83
CA VAL A 188 14.66 -6.33 19.44
C VAL A 188 15.54 -7.36 18.73
N SER A 189 16.86 -7.19 18.79
CA SER A 189 17.80 -8.10 18.16
C SER A 189 17.70 -9.52 18.75
N GLY A 190 17.58 -9.64 20.08
CA GLY A 190 17.36 -10.91 20.77
C GLY A 190 16.07 -11.61 20.34
N ALA A 191 14.96 -10.88 20.16
CA ALA A 191 13.71 -11.45 19.68
C ALA A 191 13.82 -11.99 18.24
N ILE A 192 14.51 -11.28 17.34
CA ILE A 192 14.75 -11.72 15.97
C ILE A 192 15.67 -12.96 15.94
N SER A 193 16.77 -12.94 16.68
CA SER A 193 17.67 -14.11 16.82
C SER A 193 16.92 -15.34 17.33
N LEU A 194 16.03 -15.15 18.31
CA LEU A 194 15.21 -16.22 18.88
C LEU A 194 14.25 -16.84 17.86
N VAL A 195 13.68 -16.03 16.95
CA VAL A 195 12.82 -16.54 15.85
C VAL A 195 13.60 -17.50 14.96
N PHE A 196 14.80 -17.12 14.53
CA PHE A 196 15.63 -17.96 13.66
C PHE A 196 16.14 -19.21 14.38
N ALA A 197 16.58 -19.09 15.64
CA ALA A 197 16.99 -20.22 16.45
C ALA A 197 15.84 -21.24 16.63
N LYS A 198 14.63 -20.77 16.94
CA LYS A 198 13.45 -21.63 17.07
C LYS A 198 13.01 -22.22 15.75
N PHE A 199 13.14 -21.50 14.65
CA PHE A 199 12.84 -22.03 13.34
C PHE A 199 13.77 -23.19 12.96
N ARG A 200 15.08 -23.03 13.18
CA ARG A 200 16.06 -24.09 12.97
C ARG A 200 15.79 -25.32 13.86
N GLN A 201 15.36 -25.10 15.11
CA GLN A 201 15.01 -26.18 16.05
C GLN A 201 13.71 -26.92 15.65
N LEU A 202 12.66 -26.19 15.26
CA LEU A 202 11.31 -26.74 15.09
C LEU A 202 10.99 -27.13 13.64
N GLY A 203 11.75 -26.63 12.67
CA GLY A 203 11.62 -26.94 11.26
C GLY A 203 10.35 -26.39 10.58
N SER A 204 9.55 -25.55 11.26
CA SER A 204 8.27 -25.06 10.75
C SER A 204 7.86 -23.71 11.32
N ALA A 205 7.49 -22.77 10.45
CA ALA A 205 7.03 -21.43 10.85
C ALA A 205 5.75 -21.48 11.70
N ARG A 206 4.89 -22.48 11.48
CA ARG A 206 3.70 -22.69 12.33
C ARG A 206 4.08 -23.13 13.73
N GLN A 207 5.08 -24.01 13.87
CA GLN A 207 5.55 -24.45 15.18
C GLN A 207 6.22 -23.30 15.95
N VAL A 208 6.97 -22.44 15.26
CA VAL A 208 7.51 -21.20 15.85
C VAL A 208 6.39 -20.29 16.37
N LEU A 209 5.31 -20.11 15.59
CA LEU A 209 4.15 -19.34 16.04
C LEU A 209 3.49 -19.96 17.29
N LEU A 210 3.22 -21.26 17.28
CA LEU A 210 2.57 -21.95 18.39
C LEU A 210 3.42 -21.88 19.66
N TRP A 211 4.72 -22.11 19.51
CA TRP A 211 5.68 -21.95 20.61
C TRP A 211 5.61 -20.52 21.17
N ALA A 212 5.68 -19.48 20.32
CA ALA A 212 5.65 -18.10 20.77
C ALA A 212 4.35 -17.73 21.51
N ILE A 213 3.20 -18.27 21.07
CA ILE A 213 1.92 -18.07 21.76
C ILE A 213 1.93 -18.80 23.12
N GLN A 214 2.41 -20.03 23.17
CA GLN A 214 2.46 -20.83 24.41
C GLN A 214 3.41 -20.22 25.45
N SER A 215 4.56 -19.71 25.01
CA SER A 215 5.54 -19.03 25.86
C SER A 215 5.26 -17.54 26.07
N GLN A 216 4.10 -17.03 25.62
CA GLN A 216 3.72 -15.61 25.68
C GLN A 216 4.81 -14.65 25.18
N THR A 217 5.58 -15.09 24.18
CA THR A 217 6.69 -14.34 23.61
C THR A 217 6.17 -13.37 22.55
N SER A 218 6.36 -12.08 22.80
CA SER A 218 5.98 -11.02 21.86
C SER A 218 7.10 -10.70 20.89
N PHE A 219 6.77 -10.37 19.65
CA PHE A 219 7.72 -9.97 18.61
C PHE A 219 7.57 -8.48 18.24
N PRO A 220 8.66 -7.85 17.79
CA PRO A 220 8.64 -6.47 17.36
C PRO A 220 7.92 -6.32 16.01
N VAL A 221 6.95 -5.41 15.95
CA VAL A 221 6.20 -5.06 14.74
C VAL A 221 6.42 -3.59 14.43
N MET A 222 7.02 -3.31 13.28
CA MET A 222 7.20 -1.94 12.80
C MET A 222 5.85 -1.35 12.40
N ARG A 223 5.49 -0.22 13.00
CA ARG A 223 4.35 0.60 12.61
C ARG A 223 4.85 1.94 12.10
N ASN A 224 4.47 2.26 10.87
CA ASN A 224 4.68 3.59 10.32
C ASN A 224 3.50 4.47 10.75
N GLY A 225 3.78 5.47 11.59
CA GLY A 225 2.84 6.50 11.98
C GLY A 225 3.26 7.88 11.49
N VAL A 226 2.41 8.88 11.72
CA VAL A 226 2.71 10.29 11.39
C VAL A 226 3.93 10.79 12.18
N ALA A 227 4.14 10.29 13.39
CA ALA A 227 5.30 10.60 14.24
C ALA A 227 6.56 9.78 13.91
N GLY A 228 6.56 9.02 12.80
CA GLY A 228 7.68 8.18 12.38
C GLY A 228 7.46 6.67 12.62
N VAL A 229 8.56 5.93 12.56
CA VAL A 229 8.56 4.46 12.74
C VAL A 229 8.61 4.15 14.23
N ARG A 230 7.62 3.40 14.74
CA ARG A 230 7.59 2.90 16.12
C ARG A 230 7.54 1.37 16.13
N ILE A 231 8.19 0.76 17.11
CA ILE A 231 8.11 -0.68 17.37
C ILE A 231 6.99 -0.95 18.38
N ASP A 232 5.96 -1.67 17.95
CA ASP A 232 4.95 -2.25 18.83
C ASP A 232 5.37 -3.69 19.20
N TRP A 233 5.18 -4.08 20.46
CA TRP A 233 5.38 -5.47 20.91
C TRP A 233 4.05 -6.18 20.98
N LYS A 234 3.88 -7.24 20.18
CA LYS A 234 2.63 -8.00 20.10
C LYS A 234 2.90 -9.49 20.04
N LEU A 235 1.93 -10.28 20.50
CA LEU A 235 1.89 -11.69 20.19
C LEU A 235 1.89 -11.86 18.67
N PRO A 236 2.79 -12.68 18.12
CA PRO A 236 2.98 -12.74 16.68
C PRO A 236 1.76 -13.36 16.00
N ALA A 237 1.46 -12.85 14.81
CA ALA A 237 0.60 -13.55 13.87
C ALA A 237 1.46 -14.38 12.90
N TYR A 238 0.85 -15.37 12.25
CA TYR A 238 1.56 -16.22 11.28
C TYR A 238 2.26 -15.42 10.18
N HIS A 239 1.63 -14.35 9.69
CA HIS A 239 2.21 -13.51 8.65
C HIS A 239 3.49 -12.81 9.12
N THR A 240 3.59 -12.40 10.39
CA THR A 240 4.77 -11.74 10.97
C THR A 240 5.94 -12.69 11.01
N VAL A 241 5.72 -13.92 11.48
CA VAL A 241 6.76 -14.98 11.51
C VAL A 241 7.26 -15.29 10.10
N ILE A 242 6.33 -15.50 9.16
CA ILE A 242 6.69 -15.77 7.76
C ILE A 242 7.43 -14.60 7.13
N GLN A 243 7.00 -13.35 7.38
CA GLN A 243 7.69 -12.17 6.88
C GLN A 243 9.12 -12.12 7.39
N ILE A 244 9.38 -12.37 8.68
CA ILE A 244 10.74 -12.41 9.23
C ILE A 244 11.57 -13.50 8.54
N LEU A 245 11.06 -14.74 8.51
CA LEU A 245 11.80 -15.89 7.97
C LEU A 245 12.07 -15.81 6.45
N GLN A 246 11.22 -15.12 5.70
CA GLN A 246 11.37 -14.95 4.24
C GLN A 246 12.09 -13.66 3.84
N HIS A 247 12.47 -12.80 4.79
CA HIS A 247 13.08 -11.52 4.47
C HIS A 247 14.60 -11.65 4.30
N PRO A 248 15.16 -11.45 3.09
CA PRO A 248 16.58 -11.66 2.80
C PRO A 248 17.52 -10.69 3.52
N MET A 249 17.04 -9.52 3.97
CA MET A 249 17.85 -8.60 4.80
C MET A 249 18.36 -9.24 6.09
N TYR A 250 17.66 -10.21 6.69
CA TYR A 250 18.18 -10.93 7.86
C TYR A 250 19.37 -11.83 7.52
N ALA A 251 19.62 -12.09 6.23
CA ALA A 251 20.78 -12.79 5.72
C ALA A 251 21.91 -11.85 5.27
N GLY A 252 21.88 -10.58 5.70
CA GLY A 252 22.87 -9.56 5.32
C GLY A 252 22.74 -9.06 3.88
N ALA A 253 21.60 -9.30 3.22
CA ALA A 253 21.40 -8.92 1.82
C ALA A 253 20.58 -7.64 1.67
N TYR A 254 21.14 -6.63 1.02
CA TYR A 254 20.42 -5.44 0.61
C TYR A 254 19.55 -5.76 -0.61
N VAL A 255 18.28 -5.39 -0.55
CA VAL A 255 17.30 -5.74 -1.59
C VAL A 255 16.42 -4.56 -1.99
N PHE A 256 16.28 -4.34 -3.29
CA PHE A 256 15.40 -3.31 -3.85
C PHE A 256 14.59 -3.83 -5.04
N GLY A 257 13.39 -3.29 -5.25
CA GLY A 257 12.54 -3.64 -6.39
C GLY A 257 11.81 -4.99 -6.28
N ARG A 258 11.59 -5.51 -5.06
CA ARG A 258 10.90 -6.80 -4.80
C ARG A 258 9.44 -6.86 -5.24
N LYS A 259 8.81 -5.71 -5.44
CA LYS A 259 7.40 -5.56 -5.80
C LYS A 259 7.26 -4.83 -7.12
N ALA A 260 6.25 -5.20 -7.90
CA ALA A 260 5.87 -4.55 -9.14
C ALA A 260 4.53 -3.84 -9.01
N GLN A 261 4.33 -2.84 -9.87
CA GLN A 261 3.01 -2.30 -10.18
C GLN A 261 2.50 -2.97 -11.45
N ARG A 262 1.21 -3.28 -11.50
CA ARG A 262 0.51 -3.79 -12.68
C ARG A 262 -0.59 -2.82 -13.07
N THR A 263 -0.63 -2.48 -14.34
CA THR A 263 -1.68 -1.66 -14.92
C THR A 263 -2.55 -2.57 -15.76
N LEU A 264 -3.86 -2.59 -15.48
CA LEU A 264 -4.85 -3.37 -16.19
C LEU A 264 -5.96 -2.43 -16.65
N VAL A 265 -6.48 -2.64 -17.86
CA VAL A 265 -7.70 -1.96 -18.30
C VAL A 265 -8.86 -2.88 -17.97
N VAL A 266 -9.79 -2.41 -17.14
CA VAL A 266 -11.00 -3.14 -16.73
C VAL A 266 -12.19 -2.25 -17.02
N ASP A 267 -13.15 -2.75 -17.79
CA ASP A 267 -14.36 -2.02 -18.20
C ASP A 267 -14.06 -0.65 -18.85
N GLY A 268 -13.02 -0.58 -19.68
CA GLY A 268 -12.58 0.67 -20.32
C GLY A 268 -11.81 1.64 -19.40
N HIS A 269 -11.64 1.31 -18.12
CA HIS A 269 -10.93 2.13 -17.14
C HIS A 269 -9.56 1.56 -16.77
N VAL A 270 -8.55 2.42 -16.71
CA VAL A 270 -7.20 2.03 -16.27
C VAL A 270 -7.16 1.84 -14.76
N ARG A 271 -6.96 0.61 -14.29
CA ARG A 271 -6.74 0.26 -12.89
C ARG A 271 -5.28 -0.09 -12.64
N LYS A 272 -4.64 0.65 -11.73
CA LYS A 272 -3.28 0.37 -11.26
C LYS A 272 -3.35 -0.39 -9.94
N THR A 273 -2.76 -1.57 -9.90
CA THR A 273 -2.61 -2.37 -8.67
C THR A 273 -1.13 -2.46 -8.30
N SER A 274 -0.81 -2.28 -7.03
CA SER A 274 0.56 -2.28 -6.51
C SER A 274 0.79 -3.45 -5.56
N GLY A 275 2.05 -3.75 -5.27
CA GLY A 275 2.41 -4.72 -4.24
C GLY A 275 2.59 -6.17 -4.71
N HIS A 276 2.55 -6.41 -6.02
CA HIS A 276 2.76 -7.74 -6.61
C HIS A 276 4.20 -8.20 -6.41
N SER A 277 4.42 -9.30 -5.70
CA SER A 277 5.77 -9.82 -5.48
C SER A 277 6.41 -10.28 -6.79
N LYS A 278 7.70 -9.95 -6.97
CA LYS A 278 8.54 -10.48 -8.06
C LYS A 278 9.31 -11.71 -7.59
N ALA A 279 9.65 -12.60 -8.52
CA ALA A 279 10.62 -13.66 -8.25
C ALA A 279 11.99 -13.06 -7.96
N MET A 280 12.82 -13.76 -7.18
CA MET A 280 14.12 -13.22 -6.71
C MET A 280 15.05 -12.81 -7.86
N LYS A 281 15.02 -13.55 -8.98
CA LYS A 281 15.77 -13.24 -10.20
C LYS A 281 15.37 -11.93 -10.89
N ASP A 282 14.14 -11.45 -10.65
CA ASP A 282 13.58 -10.25 -11.28
C ASP A 282 13.64 -9.03 -10.34
N TRP A 283 14.33 -9.16 -9.20
CA TRP A 283 14.56 -8.03 -8.30
C TRP A 283 15.56 -7.07 -8.92
N ASN A 284 15.33 -5.77 -8.73
CA ASN A 284 16.16 -4.74 -9.33
C ASN A 284 17.58 -4.75 -8.74
N VAL A 285 17.71 -5.00 -7.43
CA VAL A 285 18.99 -5.07 -6.73
C VAL A 285 18.94 -6.18 -5.68
N LEU A 286 20.00 -6.98 -5.64
CA LEU A 286 20.32 -7.94 -4.59
C LEU A 286 21.84 -7.89 -4.33
N LEU A 287 22.26 -7.21 -3.26
CA LEU A 287 23.65 -7.17 -2.83
C LEU A 287 23.79 -8.05 -1.59
N ARG A 288 24.45 -9.20 -1.73
CA ARG A 288 24.76 -10.10 -0.60
C ARG A 288 25.91 -9.52 0.21
N ASN A 289 25.99 -9.87 1.50
CA ASN A 289 27.04 -9.41 2.42
C ASN A 289 27.17 -7.87 2.51
N ASN A 290 26.05 -7.16 2.39
CA ASN A 290 26.01 -5.69 2.47
C ASN A 290 26.11 -5.19 3.92
N HIS A 291 25.53 -5.94 4.86
CA HIS A 291 25.48 -5.61 6.29
C HIS A 291 25.45 -6.90 7.12
N PRO A 292 25.68 -6.83 8.44
CA PRO A 292 25.60 -8.01 9.31
C PRO A 292 24.23 -8.70 9.27
N GLY A 293 24.21 -10.00 8.96
CA GLY A 293 23.02 -10.85 8.99
C GLY A 293 22.79 -11.44 10.39
N TYR A 294 21.52 -11.68 10.75
CA TYR A 294 21.15 -12.57 11.86
C TYR A 294 21.40 -14.04 11.50
N ILE A 295 21.39 -14.34 10.20
CA ILE A 295 21.71 -15.65 9.63
C ILE A 295 22.64 -15.46 8.43
N THR A 296 23.32 -16.52 8.00
CA THR A 296 24.10 -16.50 6.75
C THR A 296 23.19 -16.63 5.53
N TRP A 297 23.70 -16.30 4.35
CA TRP A 297 22.96 -16.50 3.10
C TRP A 297 22.58 -17.97 2.85
N ASP A 298 23.49 -18.91 3.15
CA ASP A 298 23.23 -20.34 3.00
C ASP A 298 22.13 -20.83 3.95
N GLN A 299 22.13 -20.34 5.20
CA GLN A 299 21.06 -20.61 6.15
C GLN A 299 19.71 -20.04 5.66
N PHE A 300 19.74 -18.86 5.02
CA PHE A 300 18.53 -18.28 4.43
C PHE A 300 17.98 -19.14 3.29
N GLU A 301 18.82 -19.62 2.38
CA GLU A 301 18.41 -20.53 1.31
C GLU A 301 17.88 -21.87 1.85
N GLU A 302 18.53 -22.42 2.88
CA GLU A 302 18.05 -23.60 3.62
C GLU A 302 16.65 -23.35 4.22
N HIS A 303 16.46 -22.21 4.88
CA HIS A 303 15.18 -21.81 5.44
C HIS A 303 14.10 -21.66 4.36
N GLN A 304 14.42 -21.06 3.21
CA GLN A 304 13.46 -20.94 2.11
C GLN A 304 13.05 -22.31 1.58
N ARG A 305 13.98 -23.25 1.39
CA ARG A 305 13.65 -24.64 0.99
C ARG A 305 12.72 -25.29 2.01
N MET A 306 13.04 -25.20 3.29
CA MET A 306 12.23 -25.78 4.36
C MET A 306 10.81 -25.19 4.41
N ILE A 307 10.66 -23.88 4.21
CA ILE A 307 9.36 -23.22 4.11
C ILE A 307 8.58 -23.71 2.88
N CYS A 308 9.23 -23.81 1.72
CA CYS A 308 8.62 -24.33 0.50
C CYS A 308 8.13 -25.77 0.68
N GLU A 309 8.95 -26.67 1.22
CA GLU A 309 8.58 -28.06 1.50
C GLU A 309 7.36 -28.16 2.44
N ASN A 310 7.35 -27.36 3.51
CA ASN A 310 6.23 -27.27 4.44
C ASN A 310 4.95 -26.74 3.77
N ALA A 311 5.06 -25.85 2.80
CA ALA A 311 3.93 -25.35 2.02
C ALA A 311 3.40 -26.40 1.03
N HIS A 312 4.28 -27.20 0.43
CA HIS A 312 3.90 -28.30 -0.48
C HIS A 312 3.13 -29.42 0.23
N MET A 313 3.39 -29.65 1.52
CA MET A 313 2.57 -30.56 2.35
C MET A 313 1.08 -30.13 2.46
N LYS A 314 0.71 -28.90 2.05
CA LYS A 314 -0.70 -28.45 1.92
C LYS A 314 -1.30 -28.64 0.53
N LYS A 315 -0.50 -28.78 -0.54
CA LYS A 315 -0.95 -28.98 -1.92
C LYS A 315 -0.50 -30.35 -2.43
N ARG A 316 -1.35 -31.37 -2.21
CA ARG A 316 -1.35 -32.70 -2.87
C ARG A 316 -0.06 -33.02 -3.67
N ALA A 317 1.04 -33.33 -2.99
CA ALA A 317 2.20 -33.95 -3.62
C ALA A 317 3.00 -34.75 -2.59
N SER A 318 3.33 -35.98 -2.98
CA SER A 318 3.89 -37.07 -2.19
C SER A 318 5.33 -36.83 -1.72
N ARG A 319 5.62 -37.05 -0.44
CA ARG A 319 6.94 -37.53 -0.02
C ARG A 319 6.96 -39.05 -0.22
N LYS A 320 7.92 -39.55 -1.01
CA LYS A 320 8.26 -40.98 -1.02
C LYS A 320 8.72 -41.33 0.39
N SER A 321 8.19 -42.42 0.96
CA SER A 321 8.72 -42.97 2.20
C SER A 321 10.21 -43.29 2.01
N ALA A 322 10.96 -43.44 3.11
CA ALA A 322 12.38 -43.84 3.06
C ALA A 322 12.62 -45.20 2.33
N ARG A 323 11.56 -45.92 1.93
CA ARG A 323 11.57 -47.15 1.13
C ARG A 323 10.81 -47.03 -0.20
N GLY A 324 10.66 -45.82 -0.75
CA GLY A 324 10.16 -45.63 -2.11
C GLY A 324 8.65 -45.86 -2.34
N GLY A 325 7.84 -46.01 -1.29
CA GLY A 325 6.38 -46.17 -1.39
C GLY A 325 5.59 -44.89 -1.09
N ARG A 326 4.40 -44.73 -1.69
CA ARG A 326 3.40 -43.72 -1.26
C ARG A 326 2.86 -44.13 0.11
N ALA A 327 3.02 -43.28 1.12
CA ALA A 327 2.41 -43.52 2.42
C ALA A 327 0.90 -43.23 2.36
N LEU A 328 0.07 -44.26 2.56
CA LEU A 328 -1.38 -44.25 2.35
C LEU A 328 -2.17 -43.30 3.28
N LEU A 329 -1.59 -42.92 4.42
CA LEU A 329 -2.24 -42.09 5.44
C LEU A 329 -1.66 -40.66 5.54
N THR A 330 -0.73 -40.30 4.66
CA THR A 330 -0.14 -38.94 4.65
C THR A 330 -1.21 -37.92 4.29
N GLY A 331 -1.55 -37.04 5.22
CA GLY A 331 -2.61 -36.04 5.01
C GLY A 331 -3.91 -36.29 5.78
N LEU A 332 -4.13 -37.52 6.25
CA LEU A 332 -5.39 -37.96 6.86
C LEU A 332 -5.33 -38.08 8.39
N VAL A 333 -4.16 -38.43 8.94
CA VAL A 333 -3.95 -38.56 10.38
C VAL A 333 -3.23 -37.33 10.90
N ARG A 334 -3.79 -36.67 11.92
CA ARG A 334 -3.19 -35.52 12.61
C ARG A 334 -2.78 -35.89 14.02
N CYS A 335 -1.56 -35.54 14.38
CA CYS A 335 -1.07 -35.62 15.76
C CYS A 335 -1.95 -34.77 16.70
N GLY A 336 -2.55 -35.35 17.73
CA GLY A 336 -3.40 -34.61 18.69
C GLY A 336 -2.65 -33.53 19.50
N ARG A 337 -1.31 -33.60 19.54
CA ARG A 337 -0.43 -32.68 20.28
C ARG A 337 0.22 -31.60 19.41
N CYS A 338 0.46 -31.92 18.13
CA CYS A 338 1.24 -31.11 17.20
C CYS A 338 0.51 -30.75 15.90
N ALA A 339 -0.64 -31.39 15.65
CA ALA A 339 -1.53 -31.26 14.49
C ALA A 339 -0.84 -31.38 13.11
N SER A 340 0.41 -31.84 13.08
CA SER A 340 1.13 -32.23 11.87
C SER A 340 0.67 -33.62 11.42
N ASN A 341 0.86 -33.89 10.12
CA ASN A 341 0.55 -35.17 9.49
C ASN A 341 1.74 -36.16 9.51
N ASP A 342 2.69 -35.98 10.43
CA ASP A 342 3.87 -36.84 10.49
C ASP A 342 3.60 -38.10 11.32
N ALA A 343 3.73 -39.24 10.64
CA ALA A 343 4.01 -40.53 11.26
C ALA A 343 5.53 -40.75 11.15
N ARG A 344 6.28 -40.41 12.20
CA ARG A 344 7.65 -40.87 12.39
C ARG A 344 7.83 -41.23 13.86
N ASP A 345 8.02 -42.53 14.11
CA ASP A 345 9.05 -43.07 14.99
C ASP A 345 9.14 -44.58 14.74
N VAL A 346 10.26 -45.04 14.17
CA VAL A 346 10.68 -46.45 14.23
C VAL A 346 11.85 -46.51 15.19
N TRP A 347 11.56 -46.89 16.43
CA TRP A 347 12.59 -47.32 17.38
C TRP A 347 13.02 -48.73 17.01
N HIS A 348 14.26 -48.91 16.57
CA HIS A 348 14.87 -50.24 16.48
C HIS A 348 15.30 -50.68 17.88
N ALA A 349 14.46 -51.44 18.57
CA ALA A 349 14.87 -52.21 19.74
C ALA A 349 15.17 -53.66 19.29
N GLY A 350 16.45 -54.00 19.23
CA GLY A 350 16.90 -55.38 19.08
C GLY A 350 16.56 -56.19 20.34
N ARG A 351 15.97 -57.37 20.16
CA ARG A 351 15.81 -58.38 21.23
C ARG A 351 17.14 -59.13 21.46
N PRO A 352 17.29 -59.78 22.62
CA PRO A 352 17.09 -61.24 22.57
C PRO A 352 16.11 -61.78 23.63
N ARG A 353 15.74 -63.05 23.39
CA ARG A 353 14.71 -63.90 24.03
C ARG A 353 15.08 -64.34 25.45
N SER A 354 14.08 -64.52 26.33
CA SER A 354 13.91 -65.73 27.17
C SER A 354 12.60 -65.73 28.01
N SER A 355 11.81 -66.80 27.83
CA SER A 355 11.01 -67.62 28.78
C SER A 355 10.10 -67.03 29.91
N LEU A 356 8.82 -67.45 29.82
CA LEU A 356 7.91 -67.96 30.90
C LEU A 356 7.13 -66.96 31.81
N PRO A 357 6.00 -67.39 32.45
CA PRO A 357 4.72 -66.66 32.48
C PRO A 357 4.33 -66.00 33.84
N LEU A 358 3.21 -65.23 33.78
CA LEU A 358 2.30 -64.61 34.81
C LEU A 358 2.32 -65.21 36.24
N PRO A 359 1.81 -64.55 37.34
CA PRO A 359 0.79 -63.47 37.41
C PRO A 359 0.99 -62.39 38.52
N GLY A 360 0.14 -61.35 38.56
CA GLY A 360 0.07 -60.42 39.70
C GLY A 360 -1.00 -59.33 39.57
N ARG A 361 -2.16 -59.54 40.22
CA ARG A 361 -3.25 -58.58 40.37
C ARG A 361 -2.90 -57.48 41.39
N SER A 362 -3.32 -56.25 41.11
CA SER A 362 -4.09 -55.33 42.00
C SER A 362 -4.04 -53.92 41.38
N GLY A 363 -5.16 -53.38 40.89
CA GLY A 363 -6.01 -52.42 41.60
C GLY A 363 -5.55 -50.98 41.27
N ALA A 364 -6.34 -50.01 40.85
CA ALA A 364 -7.77 -49.86 40.65
C ALA A 364 -7.98 -48.67 39.69
N CYS A 365 -8.91 -48.78 38.74
CA CYS A 365 -9.42 -47.62 37.99
C CYS A 365 -10.91 -47.50 38.30
N ARG A 366 -11.27 -46.62 39.24
CA ARG A 366 -12.67 -46.24 39.47
C ARG A 366 -13.10 -45.20 38.45
N LYS A 367 -14.15 -45.54 37.71
CA LYS A 367 -15.09 -44.60 37.08
C LYS A 367 -15.98 -43.97 38.16
N LEU A 368 -16.36 -42.70 37.97
CA LEU A 368 -17.72 -42.13 38.08
C LEU A 368 -17.60 -40.60 38.02
N GLY A 369 -18.07 -39.96 36.95
CA GLY A 369 -19.28 -39.12 36.96
C GLY A 369 -18.85 -37.65 36.77
N LEU A 370 -19.52 -36.72 36.10
CA LEU A 370 -20.93 -36.50 35.82
C LEU A 370 -21.07 -35.45 34.69
N HIS A 371 -22.14 -35.62 33.88
CA HIS A 371 -23.11 -34.61 33.41
C HIS A 371 -22.79 -33.51 32.37
N ARG A 372 -23.63 -33.54 31.29
CA ARG A 372 -24.55 -32.51 30.72
C ARG A 372 -23.99 -31.10 30.47
N ASP A 373 -24.32 -30.32 29.44
CA ASP A 373 -25.26 -30.27 28.30
C ASP A 373 -24.59 -29.26 27.32
N TRP A 374 -24.69 -29.29 25.99
CA TRP A 374 -25.84 -28.83 25.20
C TRP A 374 -25.53 -29.13 23.72
N ARG A 375 -26.50 -29.73 23.01
CA ARG A 375 -26.58 -29.75 21.54
C ARG A 375 -27.93 -29.16 21.14
N ARG A 376 -27.96 -28.70 19.88
CA ARG A 376 -29.08 -28.30 19.00
C ARG A 376 -29.27 -26.78 18.95
N THR A 377 -29.42 -26.13 17.80
CA THR A 377 -29.66 -26.50 16.38
C THR A 377 -29.54 -25.17 15.59
N TYR A 378 -29.12 -25.06 14.34
CA TYR A 378 -29.89 -25.41 13.13
C TYR A 378 -29.02 -25.28 11.85
N ARG A 379 -29.30 -26.19 10.91
CA ARG A 379 -28.89 -26.29 9.48
C ARG A 379 -29.80 -25.34 8.66
N SER A 380 -29.30 -24.49 7.75
CA SER A 380 -28.97 -24.70 6.31
C SER A 380 -30.02 -24.16 5.28
N GLY A 381 -29.55 -23.39 4.29
CA GLY A 381 -30.17 -23.16 2.94
C GLY A 381 -31.26 -22.07 2.88
N CYS A 382 -31.54 -21.35 1.78
CA CYS A 382 -31.02 -21.26 0.40
C CYS A 382 -31.69 -20.03 -0.29
N ARG A 383 -31.01 -19.37 -1.24
CA ARG A 383 -31.49 -18.65 -2.46
C ARG A 383 -32.46 -17.43 -2.43
N SER A 384 -31.96 -16.33 -3.02
CA SER A 384 -32.51 -15.42 -4.07
C SER A 384 -34.01 -15.04 -4.13
N LEU A 385 -34.33 -13.73 -4.16
CA LEU A 385 -34.86 -12.97 -5.33
C LEU A 385 -35.37 -11.55 -4.94
N ASP A 386 -35.00 -10.59 -5.79
CA ASP A 386 -35.65 -9.37 -6.29
C ASP A 386 -36.70 -8.51 -5.56
N SER A 387 -36.62 -7.21 -5.93
CA SER A 387 -37.61 -6.12 -5.84
C SER A 387 -37.87 -5.57 -4.43
N GLY A 388 -37.99 -4.28 -4.15
CA GLY A 388 -38.34 -3.12 -4.95
C GLY A 388 -39.27 -2.25 -4.10
N SER A 389 -39.09 -0.93 -4.16
CA SER A 389 -40.02 0.13 -3.71
C SER A 389 -39.95 0.71 -2.26
N ARG A 390 -39.71 2.03 -2.27
CA ARG A 390 -40.44 3.12 -1.57
C ARG A 390 -40.23 3.36 -0.05
N PHE A 391 -39.61 4.53 0.22
CA PHE A 391 -39.81 5.53 1.30
C PHE A 391 -41.28 5.69 1.79
N PRO A 392 -41.62 6.46 2.89
CA PRO A 392 -40.86 7.53 3.58
C PRO A 392 -40.99 7.66 5.14
N SER A 393 -40.17 8.56 5.69
CA SER A 393 -40.42 9.58 6.75
C SER A 393 -41.12 9.25 8.10
N CYS A 394 -40.48 9.67 9.20
CA CYS A 394 -41.00 10.54 10.29
C CYS A 394 -39.89 10.67 11.38
N ARG A 395 -39.27 11.84 11.59
CA ARG A 395 -39.63 12.96 12.49
C ARG A 395 -39.68 12.61 14.00
N GLY A 396 -38.94 13.42 14.79
CA GLY A 396 -39.03 13.58 16.25
C GLY A 396 -37.88 12.91 17.00
N GLY A 397 -36.96 13.54 17.74
CA GLY A 397 -36.98 14.86 18.36
C GLY A 397 -37.21 14.74 19.88
N CYS A 398 -36.13 14.60 20.68
CA CYS A 398 -35.93 15.12 22.05
C CYS A 398 -34.67 14.42 22.65
N ASN A 399 -33.63 15.14 23.08
CA ASN A 399 -33.45 15.68 24.44
C ASN A 399 -33.55 14.55 25.50
N THR A 400 -32.57 14.25 26.35
CA THR A 400 -31.72 15.14 27.17
C THR A 400 -30.54 14.35 27.78
N ARG A 401 -29.54 15.12 28.19
CA ARG A 401 -28.35 14.77 29.00
C ARG A 401 -28.68 14.12 30.35
N ARG A 402 -27.81 13.22 30.82
CA ARG A 402 -27.10 13.18 32.13
C ARG A 402 -26.58 11.74 32.34
N ALA A 403 -25.27 11.49 32.34
CA ALA A 403 -24.26 11.76 33.37
C ALA A 403 -23.99 10.54 34.26
N SER A 404 -22.71 10.17 34.31
CA SER A 404 -21.99 9.55 35.44
C SER A 404 -22.20 8.06 35.73
N CYS A 405 -21.24 7.23 35.31
CA CYS A 405 -20.15 6.72 36.17
C CYS A 405 -18.99 6.24 35.29
#